data_AF-A0A955DEK5-F1
#
_entry.id   AF-A0A955DEK5-F1
#
_cell.length_a   1.000
_cell.length_b   1.000
_cell.length_c   1.000
_cell.angle_alpha   90.00
_cell.angle_beta   90.00
_cell.angle_gamma   90.00
#
_symmetry.space_group_name_H-M   'P 1'
#
loop_
_entity.id
_entity.type
_entity.pdbx_description
1 polymer ?
#
loop_
_entity_poly.entity_id
_entity_poly.type
_entity_poly.pdbx_seq_one_letter_code
_entity_poly.pdbx_strand_id
1 'polypeptide(L)'
;MQVLPMIPRDKDVLTTGEVAKICNVASRTVSKWFDSGQLRGYRIPGSKDRRIPISSLRKFMKSHGIPMDGLISGSTRVLVVDDDVEIVDTLRNILTEQTQYEVRTATSACEAGIECERFRPHVMLLDIHLA
;
A
#
# COMPACT_ATOMS: atom_id res chain seq x y z
N MET A 1 22.96 11.55 4.33
CA MET A 1 21.54 11.55 3.91
C MET A 1 21.30 10.30 3.07
N GLN A 2 20.94 9.17 3.70
CA GLN A 2 20.66 7.93 2.97
C GLN A 2 19.25 8.02 2.39
N VAL A 3 19.18 8.25 1.08
CA VAL A 3 17.96 8.07 0.29
C VAL A 3 17.56 6.59 0.37
N LEU A 4 16.44 6.32 1.03
CA LEU A 4 15.78 5.03 0.95
C LEU A 4 15.36 4.81 -0.51
N PRO A 5 15.75 3.69 -1.15
CA PRO A 5 15.42 3.45 -2.54
C PRO A 5 13.90 3.33 -2.71
N MET A 6 13.32 4.19 -3.54
CA MET A 6 11.93 4.09 -3.98
C MET A 6 11.73 2.75 -4.70
N ILE A 7 10.85 1.90 -4.18
CA ILE A 7 10.45 0.65 -4.84
C ILE A 7 9.55 1.00 -6.04
N PRO A 8 9.79 0.47 -7.25
CA PRO A 8 8.93 0.65 -8.41
C PRO A 8 7.49 0.19 -8.13
N ARG A 9 6.49 1.00 -8.49
CA ARG A 9 5.10 0.97 -8.00
C ARG A 9 4.18 -0.15 -8.54
N ASP A 10 4.67 -1.16 -9.24
CA ASP A 10 3.86 -2.30 -9.74
C ASP A 10 4.59 -3.65 -9.66
N LYS A 11 5.40 -3.88 -8.62
CA LYS A 11 6.00 -5.20 -8.42
C LYS A 11 5.06 -6.10 -7.62
N ASP A 12 4.24 -6.89 -8.31
CA ASP A 12 3.48 -8.00 -7.69
C ASP A 12 4.37 -9.05 -6.99
N VAL A 13 5.68 -9.00 -7.24
CA VAL A 13 6.68 -9.98 -6.80
C VAL A 13 7.92 -9.29 -6.23
N LEU A 14 8.28 -9.69 -5.02
CA LEU A 14 9.40 -9.16 -4.24
C LEU A 14 10.58 -10.13 -4.20
N THR A 15 11.78 -9.59 -4.08
CA THR A 15 13.01 -10.31 -3.74
C THR A 15 13.10 -10.52 -2.22
N THR A 16 13.94 -11.47 -1.79
CA THR A 16 14.22 -11.68 -0.35
C THR A 16 14.74 -10.44 0.35
N GLY A 17 15.53 -9.62 -0.34
CA GLY A 17 16.06 -8.36 0.19
C GLY A 17 14.98 -7.29 0.36
N GLU A 18 14.02 -7.20 -0.56
CA GLU A 18 12.87 -6.30 -0.42
C GLU A 18 11.99 -6.72 0.76
N VAL A 19 11.67 -8.01 0.89
CA VAL A 19 10.91 -8.54 2.03
C VAL A 19 11.64 -8.34 3.37
N ALA A 20 12.96 -8.50 3.38
CA ALA A 20 13.77 -8.30 4.57
C ALA A 20 13.65 -6.86 5.12
N LYS A 21 13.66 -5.87 4.21
CA LYS A 21 13.43 -4.46 4.57
C LYS A 21 12.02 -4.25 5.13
N ILE A 22 11.01 -4.84 4.49
CA ILE A 22 9.60 -4.71 4.91
C ILE A 22 9.37 -5.26 6.31
N CYS A 23 9.91 -6.45 6.60
CA CYS A 23 9.71 -7.11 7.89
C CYS A 23 10.76 -6.70 8.95
N ASN A 24 11.68 -5.77 8.62
CA ASN A 24 12.80 -5.37 9.48
C ASN A 24 13.63 -6.55 10.02
N VAL A 25 14.02 -7.47 9.13
CA VAL A 25 14.84 -8.65 9.45
C VAL A 25 16.00 -8.80 8.49
N ALA A 26 16.96 -9.68 8.80
CA ALA A 26 18.00 -10.06 7.85
C ALA A 26 17.44 -10.89 6.67
N SER A 27 17.98 -10.70 5.46
CA SER A 27 17.61 -11.48 4.26
C SER A 27 17.78 -13.00 4.43
N ARG A 28 18.66 -13.43 5.33
CA ARG A 28 18.84 -14.85 5.69
C ARG A 28 17.60 -15.40 6.40
N THR A 29 16.94 -14.60 7.24
CA THR A 29 15.70 -14.98 7.93
C THR A 29 14.57 -15.20 6.92
N VAL A 30 14.42 -14.27 5.96
CA VAL A 30 13.44 -14.44 4.86
C VAL A 30 13.74 -15.68 4.02
N SER A 31 15.02 -15.93 3.72
CA SER A 31 15.43 -17.14 2.98
C SER A 31 15.05 -18.40 3.75
N LYS A 32 15.23 -18.43 5.08
CA LYS A 32 14.80 -19.56 5.93
C LYS A 32 13.29 -19.75 5.88
N TRP A 33 12.49 -18.69 6.02
CA TRP A 33 11.02 -18.78 5.93
C TRP A 33 10.55 -19.31 4.57
N PHE A 34 11.23 -18.91 3.49
CA PHE A 34 10.93 -19.41 2.16
C PHE A 34 11.30 -20.88 2.01
N ASP A 35 12.53 -21.24 2.39
CA ASP A 35 13.07 -22.59 2.21
C ASP A 35 12.35 -23.62 3.09
N SER A 36 11.82 -23.20 4.24
CA SER A 36 10.96 -24.03 5.11
C SER A 36 9.50 -24.11 4.65
N GLY A 37 9.12 -23.37 3.60
CA GLY A 37 7.75 -23.33 3.09
C GLY A 37 6.77 -22.45 3.88
N GLN A 38 7.22 -21.79 4.96
CA GLN A 38 6.40 -20.86 5.74
C GLN A 38 6.00 -19.63 4.91
N LEU A 39 6.93 -19.10 4.11
CA LEU A 39 6.69 -17.99 3.19
C LEU A 39 6.66 -18.50 1.75
N ARG A 40 5.47 -18.52 1.15
CA ARG A 40 5.28 -19.05 -0.20
C ARG A 40 5.85 -18.13 -1.29
N GLY A 41 6.45 -18.74 -2.31
CA GLY A 41 6.87 -18.10 -3.55
C GLY A 41 7.51 -19.11 -4.49
N TYR A 42 8.30 -18.64 -5.45
CA TYR A 42 8.96 -19.49 -6.44
C TYR A 42 10.43 -19.11 -6.63
N ARG A 43 11.22 -20.02 -7.21
CA ARG A 43 12.58 -19.74 -7.66
C ARG A 43 12.59 -19.44 -9.14
N ILE A 44 13.50 -18.57 -9.57
CA ILE A 44 13.73 -18.36 -11.00
C ILE A 44 14.44 -19.59 -11.57
N PRO A 45 13.96 -20.19 -12.67
CA PRO A 45 14.65 -21.29 -13.34
C PRO A 45 16.10 -20.93 -13.65
N GLY A 46 17.05 -21.80 -13.30
CA GLY A 46 18.48 -21.57 -13.51
C GLY A 46 19.16 -20.61 -12.52
N SER A 47 18.44 -20.05 -11.55
CA SER A 47 19.00 -19.20 -10.49
C SER A 47 18.63 -19.69 -9.09
N LYS A 48 19.44 -19.31 -8.08
CA LYS A 48 19.10 -19.51 -6.67
C LYS A 48 18.14 -18.43 -6.14
N ASP A 49 17.83 -17.44 -6.96
CA ASP A 49 17.01 -16.30 -6.59
C ASP A 49 15.56 -16.69 -6.32
N ARG A 50 15.04 -16.13 -5.24
CA ARG A 50 13.67 -16.32 -4.78
C ARG A 50 12.82 -15.13 -5.18
N ARG A 51 11.56 -15.40 -5.43
CA ARG A 51 10.53 -14.43 -5.81
C ARG A 51 9.28 -14.70 -4.97
N ILE A 52 8.85 -13.68 -4.23
CA ILE A 52 7.83 -13.75 -3.19
C ILE A 52 6.67 -12.84 -3.62
N PRO A 53 5.51 -13.40 -4.01
CA PRO A 53 4.34 -12.58 -4.31
C PRO A 53 3.90 -11.75 -3.11
N ILE A 54 3.48 -10.50 -3.33
CA ILE A 54 2.97 -9.62 -2.25
C ILE A 54 1.81 -10.29 -1.50
N SER A 55 0.91 -10.96 -2.22
CA SER A 55 -0.22 -11.66 -1.63
C SER A 55 0.20 -12.78 -0.67
N SER A 56 1.30 -13.48 -0.96
CA SER A 56 1.89 -14.51 -0.08
C SER A 56 2.51 -13.87 1.16
N LEU A 57 3.25 -12.77 0.99
CA LEU A 57 3.85 -12.05 2.10
C LEU A 57 2.78 -11.48 3.05
N ARG A 58 1.73 -10.87 2.51
CA ARG A 58 0.58 -10.35 3.28
C ARG A 58 -0.06 -11.43 4.16
N LYS A 59 -0.31 -12.62 3.57
CA LYS A 59 -0.87 -13.76 4.32
C LYS A 59 0.08 -14.22 5.43
N PHE A 60 1.37 -14.33 5.14
CA PHE A 60 2.39 -14.73 6.10
C PHE A 60 2.51 -13.75 7.27
N MET A 61 2.54 -12.43 6.99
CA MET A 61 2.62 -11.40 8.02
C MET A 61 1.38 -11.40 8.91
N LYS A 62 0.19 -11.51 8.32
CA LYS A 62 -1.07 -11.60 9.08
C LYS A 62 -1.13 -12.84 9.98
N SER A 63 -0.67 -14.01 9.50
CA SER A 63 -0.72 -15.24 10.30
C SER A 63 0.32 -15.29 11.42
N HIS A 64 1.40 -14.50 11.33
CA HIS A 64 2.48 -14.47 12.32
C HIS A 64 2.49 -13.17 13.16
N GLY A 65 1.48 -12.30 13.01
CA GLY A 65 1.38 -11.05 13.77
C GLY A 65 2.49 -10.04 13.46
N ILE A 66 3.06 -10.07 12.25
CA ILE A 66 4.10 -9.11 11.82
C ILE A 66 3.40 -7.80 11.39
N PRO A 67 3.80 -6.63 11.92
CA PRO A 67 3.24 -5.33 11.52
C PRO A 67 3.30 -5.12 10.01
N MET A 68 2.18 -4.73 9.39
CA MET A 68 2.07 -4.59 7.93
C MET A 68 2.56 -3.22 7.41
N ASP A 69 2.99 -2.33 8.30
CA ASP A 69 3.39 -0.96 8.00
C ASP A 69 4.44 -0.86 6.88
N GLY A 70 5.36 -1.82 6.82
CA GLY A 70 6.38 -1.90 5.76
C GLY A 70 5.86 -2.42 4.42
N LEU A 71 4.76 -3.19 4.40
CA LEU A 71 4.17 -3.78 3.19
C LEU A 71 3.20 -2.81 2.50
N ILE A 72 2.64 -1.89 3.27
CA ILE A 72 1.76 -0.82 2.79
C ILE A 72 2.62 0.24 2.14
N SER A 73 3.20 -0.08 0.98
CA SER A 73 3.74 0.97 0.12
C SER A 73 2.56 1.73 -0.48
N GLY A 74 2.13 2.75 0.27
CA GLY A 74 1.02 3.64 -0.04
C GLY A 74 -0.33 3.11 0.45
N SER A 75 -0.82 3.65 1.56
CA SER A 75 -2.26 3.76 1.77
C SER A 75 -2.89 4.27 0.47
N THR A 76 -3.98 3.64 0.02
CA THR A 76 -4.66 4.15 -1.18
C THR A 76 -5.12 5.56 -0.85
N ARG A 77 -4.50 6.56 -1.48
CA ARG A 77 -4.87 7.96 -1.39
C ARG A 77 -6.17 8.17 -2.13
N VAL A 78 -7.24 8.45 -1.40
CA VAL A 78 -8.58 8.71 -1.93
C VAL A 78 -8.89 10.18 -1.71
N LEU A 79 -9.31 10.88 -2.76
CA LEU A 79 -9.86 12.23 -2.67
C LEU A 79 -11.37 12.15 -2.81
N VAL A 80 -12.11 12.63 -1.81
CA VAL A 80 -13.58 12.78 -1.86
C VAL A 80 -13.90 14.23 -2.19
N VAL A 81 -14.76 14.46 -3.18
CA VAL A 81 -15.14 15.79 -3.66
C VAL A 81 -16.66 15.88 -3.73
N ASP A 82 -17.23 16.65 -2.82
CA ASP A 82 -18.67 16.86 -2.67
C ASP A 82 -18.88 18.16 -1.86
N ASP A 83 -19.85 19.00 -2.24
CA ASP A 83 -20.15 20.25 -1.55
C ASP A 83 -21.02 20.03 -0.30
N ASP A 84 -21.63 18.86 -0.16
CA ASP A 84 -22.32 18.42 1.05
C ASP A 84 -21.34 17.88 2.10
N VAL A 85 -21.12 18.69 3.14
CA VAL A 85 -20.21 18.37 4.25
C VAL A 85 -20.61 17.09 5.01
N GLU A 86 -21.91 16.79 5.13
CA GLU A 86 -22.36 15.57 5.83
C GLU A 86 -21.99 14.31 5.05
N ILE A 87 -22.11 14.35 3.72
CA ILE A 87 -21.69 13.26 2.83
C ILE A 87 -20.17 13.09 2.89
N VAL A 88 -19.42 14.19 2.76
CA VAL A 88 -17.96 14.19 2.85
C VAL A 88 -17.47 13.54 4.15
N ASP A 89 -18.02 13.96 5.29
CA ASP A 89 -17.63 13.44 6.60
C ASP A 89 -17.98 11.97 6.77
N THR A 90 -19.17 11.56 6.31
CA THR A 90 -19.60 10.16 6.35
C THR A 90 -18.66 9.27 5.54
N LEU A 91 -18.36 9.66 4.29
CA LEU A 91 -17.47 8.91 3.42
C LEU A 91 -16.04 8.87 3.97
N ARG A 92 -15.53 10.00 4.48
CA ARG A 92 -14.21 10.07 5.11
C ARG A 92 -14.11 9.09 6.28
N ASN A 93 -15.09 9.08 7.18
CA ASN A 93 -15.09 8.21 8.36
C ASN A 93 -15.13 6.73 7.94
N ILE A 94 -16.06 6.34 7.04
CA ILE A 94 -16.17 4.96 6.56
C ILE A 94 -14.86 4.49 5.90
N LEU A 95 -14.30 5.30 5.00
CA LEU A 95 -13.09 4.94 4.26
C LEU A 95 -11.86 4.87 5.18
N THR A 96 -11.78 5.73 6.19
CA THR A 96 -10.65 5.76 7.13
C THR A 96 -10.74 4.64 8.17
N GLU A 97 -11.95 4.27 8.62
CA GLU A 97 -12.15 3.24 9.64
C GLU A 97 -12.07 1.82 9.10
N GLN A 98 -12.60 1.58 7.90
CA GLN A 98 -12.75 0.23 7.35
C GLN A 98 -11.51 -0.25 6.59
N THR A 99 -10.59 0.66 6.24
CA THR A 99 -9.46 0.36 5.37
C THR A 99 -8.22 1.19 5.71
N GLN A 100 -7.05 0.79 5.20
CA GLN A 100 -5.82 1.59 5.30
C GLN A 100 -5.75 2.67 4.20
N TYR A 101 -6.86 3.36 3.92
CA TYR A 101 -6.88 4.49 2.99
C TYR A 101 -6.41 5.76 3.67
N GLU A 102 -5.72 6.60 2.90
CA GLU A 102 -5.43 7.97 3.30
C GLU A 102 -6.46 8.82 2.57
N VAL A 103 -7.32 9.50 3.30
CA VAL A 103 -8.45 10.21 2.71
C VAL A 103 -8.24 11.71 2.85
N ARG A 104 -8.33 12.42 1.72
CA ARG A 104 -8.48 13.88 1.67
C ARG A 104 -9.85 14.22 1.13
N THR A 105 -10.30 15.42 1.43
CA THR A 105 -11.63 15.91 1.07
C THR A 105 -11.49 17.28 0.42
N ALA A 106 -12.40 17.63 -0.48
CA ALA A 106 -12.56 18.95 -1.04
C ALA A 106 -14.05 19.25 -1.21
N THR A 107 -14.48 20.49 -1.01
CA THR A 107 -15.89 20.90 -1.15
C THR A 107 -16.14 21.76 -2.38
N SER A 108 -15.18 21.80 -3.32
CA SER A 108 -15.33 22.49 -4.60
C SER A 108 -14.37 21.92 -5.66
N ALA A 109 -14.68 22.13 -6.93
CA ALA A 109 -13.82 21.70 -8.04
C ALA A 109 -12.44 22.38 -8.02
N CYS A 110 -12.37 23.64 -7.57
CA CYS A 110 -11.12 24.39 -7.46
C CYS A 110 -10.21 23.78 -6.39
N GLU A 111 -10.76 23.54 -5.19
CA GLU A 111 -10.04 22.89 -4.10
C GLU A 111 -9.61 21.47 -4.49
N ALA A 112 -10.49 20.71 -5.15
CA ALA A 112 -10.17 19.38 -5.67
C ALA A 112 -8.99 19.40 -6.62
N GLY A 113 -8.89 20.40 -7.52
CA GLY A 113 -7.75 20.59 -8.40
C GLY A 113 -6.43 20.82 -7.65
N ILE A 114 -6.45 21.67 -6.64
CA ILE A 114 -5.28 21.95 -5.79
C ILE A 114 -4.86 20.70 -5.02
N GLU A 115 -5.82 19.98 -4.45
CA GLU A 115 -5.56 18.74 -3.72
C GLU A 115 -5.08 17.63 -4.66
N CYS A 116 -5.53 17.57 -5.92
CA CYS A 116 -4.99 16.62 -6.88
C CYS A 116 -3.48 16.77 -7.10
N GLU A 117 -2.98 18.01 -7.16
CA GLU A 117 -1.55 18.28 -7.32
C GLU A 117 -0.77 17.90 -6.05
N ARG A 118 -1.25 18.34 -4.88
CA ARG A 118 -0.57 18.16 -3.59
C ARG A 118 -0.62 16.72 -3.10
N PHE A 119 -1.79 16.13 -3.15
CA PHE A 119 -2.09 14.82 -2.59
C PHE A 119 -1.85 13.69 -3.59
N ARG A 120 -1.88 13.98 -4.89
CA ARG A 120 -1.76 12.98 -5.99
C ARG A 120 -2.63 11.75 -5.71
N PRO A 121 -3.95 11.90 -5.57
CA PRO A 121 -4.83 10.78 -5.24
C PRO A 121 -4.71 9.66 -6.27
N HIS A 122 -4.86 8.41 -5.82
CA HIS A 122 -4.96 7.26 -6.71
C HIS A 122 -6.39 7.12 -7.26
N VAL A 123 -7.37 7.49 -6.45
CA VAL A 123 -8.81 7.42 -6.75
C VAL A 123 -9.46 8.72 -6.30
N MET A 124 -10.39 9.22 -7.11
CA MET A 124 -11.25 10.35 -6.77
C MET A 124 -12.70 9.91 -6.77
N LEU A 125 -13.42 10.21 -5.70
CA LEU A 125 -14.87 10.11 -5.61
C LEU A 125 -15.41 11.52 -5.78
N LEU A 126 -16.10 11.77 -6.89
CA LEU A 126 -16.57 13.09 -7.29
C LEU A 126 -18.10 13.04 -7.40
N ASP A 127 -18.80 13.94 -6.72
CA ASP A 127 -20.22 14.17 -7.01
C ASP A 127 -20.37 14.83 -8.39
N ILE A 128 -21.29 14.28 -9.18
CA ILE A 128 -21.59 14.77 -10.53
C ILE A 128 -22.49 16.01 -10.51
N HIS A 129 -23.13 16.31 -9.38
CA HIS A 129 -23.97 17.50 -9.19
C HIS A 129 -23.25 18.61 -8.43
N LEU A 130 -21.93 18.49 -8.24
CA LEU A 130 -21.09 19.48 -7.56
C LEU A 130 -21.33 20.88 -8.16
N ALA A 131 -21.85 21.78 -7.33
CA ALA A 131 -22.28 23.13 -7.71
C ALA A 131 -21.14 24.16 -7.76
#